data_AF-A0A3S3PEK8-F1
#
_entry.id   AF-A0A3S3PEK8-F1
#
_cell.length_a   1.000
_cell.length_b   1.000
_cell.length_c   1.000
_cell.angle_alpha   90.00
_cell.angle_beta   90.00
_cell.angle_gamma   90.00
#
_symmetry.space_group_name_H-M   'P 1'
#
loop_
_entity.id
_entity.type
_entity.pdbx_description
1 polymer ?
#
loop_
_entity_poly.entity_id
_entity_poly.type
_entity_poly.pdbx_seq_one_letter_code
_entity_poly.pdbx_strand_id
1 'polypeptide(L)'
;MLGSTEVEGYLCYLTHLAMKSKYFRKLKASKSDLTEKDFTAMAKTDLTQVIGSNWTQDPFYNNLMLSSLNKEHLSFRQRYFDFCAQLLINLPIKQFTKLLSTKTKVNTFNYRLKYRSSFSILPKFIASAGHGDDVLLLFAMSNSTYKFTPSDLLIAKTFARSLSSFAAKGTPNARIPTRIVHKSTFYSKATAFHIICFILNVTLPLIIIYKSDGLWKKEEVFTEQPEISFAYNLILMLDTDDPIGNIVWTSLPQLNLAIDPKIIRAPIIENYEMDVNMDGKKDLFKLYLLMPLNESENVVGVKAIFVFDYKIKKIDFKMDAIVFVDQTTCSSASKFTVGGKLKFHQSKLLSVKQNYGFTFQIDEAVDFSFEHFMEAYLSQNCKFEL
;
A
#
# COMPACT_ATOMS: atom_id res chain seq x y z
N MET A 1 8.87 1.72 43.08
CA MET A 1 7.82 0.78 43.50
C MET A 1 8.38 -0.63 43.37
N LEU A 2 8.25 -1.47 44.40
CA LEU A 2 8.75 -2.85 44.44
C LEU A 2 7.57 -3.80 44.66
N GLY A 3 7.67 -5.02 44.14
CA GLY A 3 6.55 -5.94 44.06
C GLY A 3 6.91 -7.38 44.37
N SER A 4 5.95 -8.10 44.93
CA SER A 4 5.97 -9.56 44.98
C SER A 4 4.55 -10.13 44.87
N THR A 5 4.47 -11.42 44.65
CA THR A 5 3.24 -12.21 44.67
C THR A 5 3.11 -12.95 46.01
N GLU A 6 1.93 -13.49 46.31
CA GLU A 6 1.69 -14.18 47.58
C GLU A 6 2.55 -15.45 47.69
N VAL A 7 2.71 -16.19 46.59
CA VAL A 7 3.36 -17.50 46.53
C VAL A 7 4.59 -17.47 45.60
N GLU A 8 5.52 -16.56 45.86
CA GLU A 8 6.82 -16.47 45.16
C GLU A 8 7.62 -17.77 45.20
N GLY A 9 7.48 -18.53 46.29
CA GLY A 9 8.14 -19.81 46.49
C GLY A 9 7.80 -20.89 45.45
N TYR A 10 6.77 -20.65 44.64
CA TYR A 10 6.50 -21.48 43.47
C TYR A 10 7.69 -21.54 42.50
N LEU A 11 8.58 -20.54 42.50
CA LEU A 11 9.80 -20.56 41.70
C LEU A 11 10.65 -21.82 41.98
N CYS A 12 10.77 -22.24 43.24
CA CYS A 12 11.47 -23.48 43.59
C CYS A 12 10.76 -24.75 43.08
N TYR A 13 9.43 -24.73 42.97
CA TYR A 13 8.69 -25.83 42.33
C TYR A 13 9.07 -25.96 40.85
N LEU A 14 9.17 -24.83 40.15
CA LEU A 14 9.63 -24.80 38.75
C LEU A 14 11.09 -25.23 38.62
N THR A 15 11.96 -24.82 39.55
CA THR A 15 13.36 -25.27 39.60
C THR A 15 13.44 -26.79 39.73
N HIS A 16 12.69 -27.38 40.66
CA HIS A 16 12.64 -28.84 40.81
C HIS A 16 12.06 -29.57 39.60
N LEU A 17 11.08 -28.98 38.90
CA LEU A 17 10.58 -29.48 37.61
C LEU A 17 11.69 -29.48 36.56
N ALA A 18 12.36 -28.34 36.37
CA ALA A 18 13.40 -28.15 35.36
C ALA A 18 14.60 -29.07 35.60
N MET A 19 15.01 -29.23 36.87
CA MET A 19 16.12 -30.09 37.28
C MET A 19 15.76 -31.58 37.35
N LYS A 20 14.50 -31.96 37.04
CA LYS A 20 14.00 -33.34 37.19
C LYS A 20 14.30 -33.93 38.57
N SER A 21 14.19 -33.11 39.61
CA SER A 21 14.54 -33.52 40.97
C SER A 21 13.62 -34.63 41.48
N LYS A 22 14.17 -35.56 42.27
CA LYS A 22 13.38 -36.61 42.93
C LYS A 22 12.25 -36.06 43.81
N TYR A 23 12.41 -34.83 44.31
CA TYR A 23 11.40 -34.17 45.15
C TYR A 23 10.23 -33.58 44.35
N PHE A 24 10.37 -33.39 43.03
CA PHE A 24 9.31 -32.82 42.20
C PHE A 24 8.02 -33.66 42.25
N ARG A 25 8.15 -35.00 42.27
CA ARG A 25 7.01 -35.91 42.39
C ARG A 25 6.22 -35.69 43.70
N LYS A 26 6.94 -35.53 44.82
CA LYS A 26 6.36 -35.26 46.15
C LYS A 26 5.71 -33.86 46.25
N LEU A 27 6.31 -32.87 45.59
CA LEU A 27 5.77 -31.51 45.52
C LEU A 27 4.50 -31.43 44.67
N LYS A 28 4.44 -32.18 43.56
CA LYS A 28 3.30 -32.23 42.64
C LYS A 28 2.09 -33.01 43.20
N ALA A 29 2.32 -33.95 44.11
CA ALA A 29 1.27 -34.82 44.64
C ALA A 29 0.09 -34.02 45.26
N SER A 30 -1.13 -34.50 45.02
CA SER A 30 -2.37 -33.84 45.52
C SER A 30 -2.34 -33.70 47.04
N LYS A 31 -1.95 -34.77 47.74
CA LYS A 31 -1.58 -34.78 49.15
C LYS A 31 -0.07 -34.94 49.25
N SER A 32 0.63 -33.91 49.72
CA SER A 32 2.09 -33.94 49.84
C SER A 32 2.51 -34.86 50.99
N ASP A 33 3.44 -35.76 50.71
CA ASP A 33 4.09 -36.69 51.65
C ASP A 33 5.48 -36.19 52.09
N LEU A 34 5.74 -34.88 51.92
CA LEU A 34 7.02 -34.30 52.31
C LEU A 34 7.23 -34.42 53.82
N THR A 35 8.42 -34.90 54.17
CA THR A 35 8.89 -35.02 55.56
C THR A 35 9.82 -33.87 55.90
N GLU A 36 10.13 -33.71 57.19
CA GLU A 36 11.19 -32.81 57.66
C GLU A 36 12.54 -33.09 56.98
N LYS A 37 12.89 -34.37 56.80
CA LYS A 37 14.12 -34.76 56.09
C LYS A 37 14.12 -34.28 54.63
N ASP A 38 12.98 -34.38 53.95
CA ASP A 38 12.85 -33.89 52.58
C ASP A 38 12.98 -32.35 52.54
N PHE A 39 12.29 -31.64 53.43
CA PHE A 39 12.39 -30.18 53.56
C PHE A 39 13.84 -29.74 53.79
N THR A 40 14.50 -30.32 54.79
CA THR A 40 15.86 -29.93 55.18
C THR A 40 16.85 -30.22 54.05
N ALA A 41 16.68 -31.34 53.34
CA ALA A 41 17.53 -31.64 52.19
C ALA A 41 17.35 -30.62 51.06
N MET A 42 16.10 -30.29 50.68
CA MET A 42 15.83 -29.28 49.64
C MET A 42 16.35 -27.90 50.04
N ALA A 43 16.04 -27.44 51.26
CA ALA A 43 16.46 -26.13 51.75
C ALA A 43 18.00 -25.98 51.81
N LYS A 44 18.72 -27.02 52.25
CA LYS A 44 20.20 -27.02 52.23
C LYS A 44 20.75 -26.93 50.80
N THR A 45 20.14 -27.65 49.85
CA THR A 45 20.53 -27.59 48.44
C THR A 45 20.34 -26.18 47.89
N ASP A 46 19.17 -25.56 48.12
CA ASP A 46 18.88 -24.22 47.63
C ASP A 46 19.78 -23.16 48.26
N LEU A 47 20.06 -23.24 49.57
CA LEU A 47 21.01 -22.34 50.24
C LEU A 47 22.42 -22.47 49.68
N THR A 48 22.87 -23.70 49.45
CA THR A 48 24.19 -23.96 48.86
C THR A 48 24.27 -23.40 47.44
N GLN A 49 23.18 -23.48 46.68
CA GLN A 49 23.13 -22.97 45.32
C GLN A 49 23.09 -21.43 45.26
N VAL A 50 22.34 -20.79 46.17
CA VAL A 50 22.10 -19.33 46.14
C VAL A 50 23.20 -18.56 46.87
N ILE A 51 23.69 -19.08 48.01
CA ILE A 51 24.63 -18.40 48.90
C ILE A 51 26.04 -19.02 48.84
N GLY A 52 26.18 -20.25 48.32
CA GLY A 52 27.43 -21.02 48.35
C GLY A 52 27.57 -21.84 49.63
N SER A 53 28.50 -22.81 49.65
CA SER A 53 28.69 -23.78 50.75
C SER A 53 28.96 -23.16 52.13
N ASN A 54 29.36 -21.89 52.18
CA ASN A 54 29.72 -21.18 53.41
C ASN A 54 28.49 -20.67 54.18
N TRP A 55 27.27 -20.82 53.66
CA TRP A 55 26.04 -20.41 54.36
C TRP A 55 25.89 -21.04 55.75
N THR A 56 26.52 -22.20 56.00
CA THR A 56 26.53 -22.88 57.29
C THR A 56 27.26 -22.11 58.39
N GLN A 57 28.18 -21.20 58.00
CA GLN A 57 28.90 -20.32 58.91
C GLN A 57 28.14 -19.02 59.21
N ASP A 58 27.08 -18.72 58.46
CA ASP A 58 26.25 -17.55 58.64
C ASP A 58 25.00 -17.89 59.49
N PRO A 59 24.91 -17.38 60.74
CA PRO A 59 23.77 -17.64 61.61
C PRO A 59 22.43 -17.22 61.01
N PHE A 60 22.41 -16.23 60.10
CA PHE A 60 21.18 -15.73 59.49
C PHE A 60 20.49 -16.80 58.64
N TYR A 61 21.23 -17.46 57.74
CA TYR A 61 20.65 -18.46 56.83
C TYR A 61 20.29 -19.75 57.56
N ASN A 62 21.06 -20.12 58.58
CA ASN A 62 20.70 -21.23 59.45
C ASN A 62 19.38 -20.95 60.20
N ASN A 63 19.25 -19.75 60.78
CA ASN A 63 18.01 -19.33 61.45
C ASN A 63 16.83 -19.20 60.48
N LEU A 64 17.05 -18.79 59.24
CA LEU A 64 16.01 -18.74 58.20
C LEU A 64 15.43 -20.14 57.93
N MET A 65 16.29 -21.14 57.78
CA MET A 65 15.87 -22.53 57.58
C MET A 65 15.13 -23.06 58.80
N LEU A 66 15.69 -22.90 60.01
CA LEU A 66 15.09 -23.38 61.26
C LEU A 66 13.73 -22.70 61.55
N SER A 67 13.64 -21.39 61.37
CA SER A 67 12.39 -20.65 61.56
C SER A 67 11.31 -21.05 60.56
N SER A 68 11.69 -21.39 59.32
CA SER A 68 10.76 -21.91 58.33
C SER A 68 10.32 -23.34 58.66
N LEU A 69 11.22 -24.15 59.22
CA LEU A 69 10.93 -25.51 59.66
C LEU A 69 9.95 -25.52 60.84
N ASN A 70 10.06 -24.59 61.79
CA ASN A 70 9.23 -24.52 63.00
C ASN A 70 7.80 -23.97 62.79
N LYS A 71 7.37 -23.75 61.54
CA LYS A 71 6.00 -23.27 61.23
C LYS A 71 4.98 -24.41 61.28
N GLU A 72 4.69 -24.91 62.49
CA GLU A 72 3.88 -26.12 62.72
C GLU A 72 2.50 -26.10 62.07
N HIS A 73 1.88 -24.92 62.00
CA HIS A 73 0.57 -24.70 61.35
C HIS A 73 0.56 -24.90 59.82
N LEU A 74 1.72 -25.02 59.18
CA LEU A 74 1.87 -25.23 57.74
C LEU A 74 2.30 -26.66 57.42
N SER A 75 1.83 -27.20 56.30
CA SER A 75 2.38 -28.44 55.73
C SER A 75 3.83 -28.24 55.29
N PHE A 76 4.65 -29.30 55.26
CA PHE A 76 6.05 -29.20 54.80
C PHE A 76 6.20 -28.62 53.39
N ARG A 77 5.23 -28.86 52.49
CA ARG A 77 5.18 -28.20 51.17
C ARG A 77 5.03 -26.69 51.29
N GLN A 78 4.12 -26.22 52.14
CA GLN A 78 3.91 -24.79 52.36
C GLN A 78 5.10 -24.15 53.09
N ARG A 79 5.70 -24.84 54.07
CA ARG A 79 6.94 -24.39 54.73
C ARG A 79 8.06 -24.21 53.71
N TYR A 80 8.21 -25.16 52.79
CA TYR A 80 9.22 -25.11 51.74
C TYR A 80 8.99 -23.95 50.76
N PHE A 81 7.74 -23.73 50.31
CA PHE A 81 7.45 -22.59 49.45
C PHE A 81 7.64 -21.26 50.18
N ASP A 82 7.21 -21.15 51.43
CA ASP A 82 7.45 -19.93 52.20
C ASP A 82 8.95 -19.68 52.40
N PHE A 83 9.74 -20.71 52.75
CA PHE A 83 11.19 -20.64 52.82
C PHE A 83 11.80 -20.13 51.51
N CYS A 84 11.41 -20.71 50.37
CA CYS A 84 11.87 -20.28 49.06
C CYS A 84 11.48 -18.84 48.72
N ALA A 85 10.25 -18.44 49.06
CA ALA A 85 9.80 -17.06 48.91
C ALA A 85 10.65 -16.08 49.73
N GLN A 86 11.01 -16.46 50.97
CA GLN A 86 11.90 -15.67 51.81
C GLN A 86 13.30 -15.56 51.21
N LEU A 87 13.90 -16.69 50.85
CA LEU A 87 15.28 -16.75 50.35
C LEU A 87 15.46 -15.98 49.05
N LEU A 88 14.59 -16.21 48.06
CA LEU A 88 14.80 -15.74 46.70
C LEU A 88 14.27 -14.32 46.45
N ILE A 89 13.19 -13.91 47.13
CA ILE A 89 12.45 -12.70 46.74
C ILE A 89 12.20 -11.77 47.95
N ASN A 90 11.52 -12.25 49.00
CA ASN A 90 11.03 -11.36 50.06
C ASN A 90 12.16 -10.73 50.88
N LEU A 91 13.21 -11.48 51.23
CA LEU A 91 14.34 -10.93 52.00
C LEU A 91 15.18 -9.96 51.17
N PRO A 92 15.61 -10.28 49.92
CA PRO A 92 16.27 -9.31 49.06
C PRO A 92 15.46 -8.03 48.85
N ILE A 93 14.16 -8.13 48.56
CA ILE A 93 13.28 -6.96 48.40
C ILE A 93 13.20 -6.14 49.69
N LYS A 94 13.08 -6.80 50.86
CA LYS A 94 13.03 -6.11 52.16
C LYS A 94 14.34 -5.37 52.45
N GLN A 95 15.48 -6.00 52.21
CA GLN A 95 16.80 -5.38 52.38
C GLN A 95 16.97 -4.19 51.43
N PHE A 96 16.62 -4.36 50.16
CA PHE A 96 16.70 -3.30 49.15
C PHE A 96 15.78 -2.13 49.48
N THR A 97 14.53 -2.40 49.90
CA THR A 97 13.59 -1.37 50.36
C THR A 97 14.15 -0.59 51.54
N LYS A 98 14.78 -1.28 52.50
CA LYS A 98 15.40 -0.65 53.67
C LYS A 98 16.55 0.27 53.24
N LEU A 99 17.41 -0.18 52.33
CA LEU A 99 18.50 0.65 51.81
C LEU A 99 17.99 1.92 51.10
N LEU A 100 16.95 1.79 50.26
CA LEU A 100 16.36 2.92 49.55
C LEU A 100 15.68 3.93 50.47
N SER A 101 14.98 3.45 51.51
CA SER A 101 14.28 4.33 52.45
C SER A 101 15.24 5.03 53.43
N THR A 102 16.27 4.32 53.93
CA THR A 102 17.14 4.86 55.00
C THR A 102 18.39 5.57 54.47
N LYS A 103 19.04 5.07 53.42
CA LYS A 103 20.30 5.64 52.92
C LYS A 103 20.09 6.70 51.85
N THR A 104 19.15 6.49 50.92
CA THR A 104 18.92 7.40 49.80
C THR A 104 17.69 8.30 49.98
N LYS A 105 16.91 8.11 51.06
CA LYS A 105 15.70 8.89 51.40
C LYS A 105 14.69 8.97 50.24
N VAL A 106 14.59 7.89 49.45
CA VAL A 106 13.62 7.81 48.35
C VAL A 106 12.30 7.26 48.90
N ASN A 107 11.18 7.87 48.51
CA ASN A 107 9.86 7.35 48.83
C ASN A 107 9.66 5.98 48.16
N THR A 108 9.63 4.92 48.97
CA THR A 108 9.45 3.54 48.51
C THR A 108 8.01 3.08 48.71
N PHE A 109 7.50 2.35 47.73
CA PHE A 109 6.16 1.77 47.75
C PHE A 109 6.28 0.29 47.42
N ASN A 110 5.66 -0.55 48.24
CA ASN A 110 5.67 -2.00 48.06
C ASN A 110 4.25 -2.49 47.79
N TYR A 111 4.09 -3.41 46.84
CA TYR A 111 2.84 -4.12 46.61
C TYR A 111 3.03 -5.62 46.79
N ARG A 112 1.94 -6.31 47.14
CA ARG A 112 1.87 -7.77 47.18
C ARG A 112 0.60 -8.25 46.50
N LEU A 113 0.73 -8.99 45.40
CA LEU A 113 -0.42 -9.53 44.68
C LEU A 113 -0.91 -10.81 45.37
N LYS A 114 -2.14 -10.77 45.92
CA LYS A 114 -2.79 -11.91 46.59
C LYS A 114 -3.93 -12.52 45.79
N TYR A 115 -4.03 -12.17 44.51
CA TYR A 115 -5.14 -12.55 43.66
C TYR A 115 -4.68 -13.51 42.57
N ARG A 116 -5.24 -14.72 42.58
CA ARG A 116 -5.04 -15.69 41.51
C ARG A 116 -5.99 -15.38 40.35
N SER A 117 -5.45 -15.10 39.18
CA SER A 117 -6.25 -14.87 37.98
C SER A 117 -6.96 -16.14 37.51
N SER A 118 -8.13 -15.97 36.88
CA SER A 118 -8.90 -17.11 36.35
C SER A 118 -8.16 -17.93 35.27
N PHE A 119 -7.22 -17.29 34.58
CA PHE A 119 -6.38 -17.86 33.53
C PHE A 119 -5.00 -18.32 34.01
N SER A 120 -4.75 -18.31 35.33
CA SER A 120 -3.47 -18.76 35.90
C SER A 120 -3.23 -20.24 35.61
N ILE A 121 -2.06 -20.54 35.02
CA ILE A 121 -1.61 -21.90 34.67
C ILE A 121 -1.06 -22.68 35.86
N LEU A 122 -1.03 -22.08 37.06
CA LEU A 122 -0.48 -22.68 38.26
C LEU A 122 -1.26 -23.94 38.68
N PRO A 123 -0.63 -24.91 39.35
CA PRO A 123 -1.35 -26.05 39.93
C PRO A 123 -2.50 -25.63 40.86
N LYS A 124 -3.59 -26.40 40.90
CA LYS A 124 -4.80 -26.09 41.68
C LYS A 124 -4.57 -25.98 43.19
N PHE A 125 -3.53 -26.63 43.73
CA PHE A 125 -3.19 -26.54 45.16
C PHE A 125 -2.58 -25.18 45.56
N ILE A 126 -2.26 -24.32 44.59
CA ILE A 126 -1.80 -22.95 44.83
C ILE A 126 -3.03 -22.04 44.77
N ALA A 127 -3.53 -21.60 45.91
CA ALA A 127 -4.78 -20.84 45.97
C ALA A 127 -4.63 -19.34 45.62
N SER A 128 -3.40 -18.84 45.46
CA SER A 128 -3.11 -17.41 45.27
C SER A 128 -2.15 -17.17 44.10
N ALA A 129 -1.76 -15.91 43.87
CA ALA A 129 -0.83 -15.53 42.81
C ALA A 129 0.55 -16.14 43.05
N GLY A 130 1.11 -16.79 42.03
CA GLY A 130 2.49 -17.25 42.01
C GLY A 130 3.40 -16.33 41.21
N HIS A 131 4.70 -16.63 41.21
CA HIS A 131 5.71 -15.85 40.51
C HIS A 131 5.32 -15.55 39.06
N GLY A 132 5.26 -14.26 38.69
CA GLY A 132 4.93 -13.78 37.33
C GLY A 132 3.44 -13.60 37.02
N ASP A 133 2.52 -14.01 37.91
CA ASP A 133 1.08 -13.80 37.71
C ASP A 133 0.71 -12.30 37.68
N ASP A 134 1.48 -11.44 38.33
CA ASP A 134 1.33 -9.98 38.29
C ASP A 134 1.64 -9.38 36.92
N VAL A 135 2.68 -9.87 36.25
CA VAL A 135 3.02 -9.50 34.86
C VAL A 135 1.92 -9.95 33.92
N LEU A 136 1.48 -11.21 34.04
CA LEU A 136 0.40 -11.74 33.23
C LEU A 136 -0.90 -10.96 33.46
N LEU A 137 -1.25 -10.64 34.69
CA LEU A 137 -2.45 -9.84 35.00
C LEU A 137 -2.39 -8.43 34.39
N LEU A 138 -1.21 -7.81 34.35
CA LEU A 138 -1.03 -6.47 33.79
C LEU A 138 -1.11 -6.45 32.25
N PHE A 139 -0.46 -7.41 31.58
CA PHE A 139 -0.28 -7.37 30.13
C PHE A 139 -1.20 -8.31 29.34
N ALA A 140 -1.80 -9.32 29.96
CA ALA A 140 -2.69 -10.24 29.23
C ALA A 140 -3.92 -9.53 28.64
N MET A 141 -4.33 -8.38 29.21
CA MET A 141 -5.49 -7.62 28.73
C MET A 141 -5.37 -7.11 27.28
N SER A 142 -4.17 -7.06 26.70
CA SER A 142 -3.99 -6.71 25.28
C SER A 142 -4.20 -7.90 24.33
N ASN A 143 -4.31 -9.11 24.86
CA ASN A 143 -4.43 -10.34 24.09
C ASN A 143 -5.87 -10.88 24.14
N SER A 144 -6.50 -10.97 22.97
CA SER A 144 -7.90 -11.39 22.80
C SER A 144 -8.13 -12.89 23.06
N THR A 145 -7.06 -13.69 23.21
CA THR A 145 -7.18 -15.14 23.42
C THR A 145 -7.57 -15.53 24.85
N TYR A 146 -7.35 -14.66 25.83
CA TYR A 146 -7.69 -14.92 27.23
C TYR A 146 -9.14 -14.49 27.54
N LYS A 147 -9.88 -15.36 28.22
CA LYS A 147 -11.19 -15.03 28.78
C LYS A 147 -10.99 -14.47 30.19
N PHE A 148 -11.40 -13.22 30.40
CA PHE A 148 -11.26 -12.53 31.69
C PHE A 148 -12.59 -12.53 32.45
N THR A 149 -12.55 -12.78 33.75
CA THR A 149 -13.68 -12.53 34.64
C THR A 149 -13.78 -11.03 34.97
N PRO A 150 -14.95 -10.53 35.41
CA PRO A 150 -15.07 -9.15 35.89
C PRO A 150 -14.08 -8.79 37.01
N SER A 151 -13.77 -9.73 37.90
CA SER A 151 -12.79 -9.58 38.97
C SER A 151 -11.36 -9.44 38.43
N ASP A 152 -10.98 -10.22 37.41
CA ASP A 152 -9.67 -10.10 36.76
C ASP A 152 -9.50 -8.68 36.18
N LEU A 153 -10.51 -8.19 35.45
CA LEU A 153 -10.49 -6.85 34.85
C LEU A 153 -10.43 -5.76 35.91
N LEU A 154 -11.16 -5.90 37.01
CA LEU A 154 -11.17 -4.92 38.09
C LEU A 154 -9.78 -4.79 38.73
N ILE A 155 -9.16 -5.91 39.07
CA ILE A 155 -7.86 -5.94 39.75
C ILE A 155 -6.76 -5.50 38.79
N ALA A 156 -6.77 -5.97 37.53
CA ALA A 156 -5.81 -5.56 36.51
C ALA A 156 -5.89 -4.05 36.21
N LYS A 157 -7.10 -3.49 36.05
CA LYS A 157 -7.28 -2.03 35.87
C LYS A 157 -6.83 -1.24 37.10
N THR A 158 -7.10 -1.74 38.30
CA THR A 158 -6.65 -1.09 39.54
C THR A 158 -5.13 -1.08 39.63
N PHE A 159 -4.49 -2.22 39.33
CA PHE A 159 -3.05 -2.33 39.34
C PHE A 159 -2.38 -1.46 38.27
N ALA A 160 -2.91 -1.47 37.03
CA ALA A 160 -2.45 -0.62 35.95
C ALA A 160 -2.54 0.86 36.32
N ARG A 161 -3.66 1.30 36.93
CA ARG A 161 -3.80 2.67 37.44
C ARG A 161 -2.76 2.99 38.50
N SER A 162 -2.52 2.11 39.48
CA SER A 162 -1.51 2.38 40.50
C SER A 162 -0.11 2.54 39.89
N LEU A 163 0.24 1.72 38.90
CA LEU A 163 1.52 1.83 38.17
C LEU A 163 1.60 3.11 37.33
N SER A 164 0.57 3.44 36.56
CA SER A 164 0.51 4.69 35.80
C SER A 164 0.58 5.93 36.71
N SER A 165 0.00 5.83 37.91
CA SER A 165 -0.02 6.93 38.90
C SER A 165 1.37 7.14 39.44
N PHE A 166 2.04 6.04 39.79
CA PHE A 166 3.42 6.06 40.24
C PHE A 166 4.35 6.63 39.17
N ALA A 167 4.19 6.24 37.90
CA ALA A 167 4.99 6.75 36.79
C ALA A 167 4.76 8.26 36.55
N ALA A 168 3.50 8.73 36.60
CA ALA A 168 3.17 10.11 36.29
C ALA A 168 3.41 11.09 37.46
N LYS A 169 3.19 10.65 38.71
CA LYS A 169 3.12 11.52 39.90
C LYS A 169 4.03 11.08 41.04
N GLY A 170 4.82 10.03 40.86
CA GLY A 170 5.68 9.47 41.90
C GLY A 170 4.94 8.80 43.06
N THR A 171 3.60 8.64 42.98
CA THR A 171 2.78 8.00 44.04
C THR A 171 1.76 7.05 43.43
N PRO A 172 1.59 5.82 43.95
CA PRO A 172 0.67 4.83 43.38
C PRO A 172 -0.81 5.08 43.72
N ASN A 173 -1.10 5.97 44.67
CA ASN A 173 -2.45 6.24 45.18
C ASN A 173 -3.01 7.60 44.73
N ALA A 174 -2.37 8.30 43.79
CA ALA A 174 -3.01 9.50 43.27
C ALA A 174 -4.27 9.06 42.52
N ARG A 175 -5.40 9.72 42.79
CA ARG A 175 -6.56 9.65 41.88
C ARG A 175 -6.05 10.11 40.52
N ILE A 176 -5.71 9.17 39.64
CA ILE A 176 -5.58 9.47 38.23
C ILE A 176 -7.02 9.66 37.79
N PRO A 177 -7.38 10.84 37.27
CA PRO A 177 -8.65 10.97 36.61
C PRO A 177 -8.66 9.90 35.51
N THR A 178 -9.56 8.92 35.63
CA THR A 178 -9.70 7.80 34.69
C THR A 178 -10.07 8.26 33.28
N ARG A 179 -10.27 9.57 33.12
CA ARG A 179 -10.34 10.31 31.88
C ARG A 179 -9.98 11.77 32.21
N ILE A 180 -8.75 12.21 31.93
CA ILE A 180 -8.52 13.65 31.74
C ILE A 180 -9.02 13.94 30.33
N VAL A 181 -10.33 14.22 30.20
CA VAL A 181 -10.78 14.94 29.01
C VAL A 181 -10.23 16.33 29.19
N HIS A 182 -9.13 16.64 28.52
CA HIS A 182 -8.76 18.03 28.28
C HIS A 182 -9.86 18.62 27.40
N LYS A 183 -10.92 19.14 28.03
CA LYS A 183 -11.89 19.98 27.34
C LYS A 183 -11.15 21.29 27.09
N SER A 184 -10.73 21.51 25.85
CA SER A 184 -10.23 22.82 25.48
C SER A 184 -11.40 23.80 25.57
N THR A 185 -11.18 24.96 26.19
CA THR A 185 -12.15 26.06 26.11
C THR A 185 -12.10 26.64 24.69
N PHE A 186 -13.19 27.25 24.21
CA PHE A 186 -13.25 27.80 22.85
C PHE A 186 -12.11 28.78 22.52
N TYR A 187 -11.49 29.42 23.53
CA TYR A 187 -10.44 30.43 23.38
C TYR A 187 -9.01 29.94 23.68
N SER A 188 -8.76 28.63 23.73
CA SER A 188 -7.43 28.05 23.99
C SER A 188 -6.57 27.96 22.72
N LYS A 189 -5.25 28.12 22.86
CA LYS A 189 -4.26 27.81 21.79
C LYS A 189 -4.41 26.40 21.24
N ALA A 190 -4.82 25.43 22.08
CA ALA A 190 -5.07 24.06 21.66
C ALA A 190 -6.31 23.94 20.75
N THR A 191 -7.36 24.72 21.02
CA THR A 191 -8.56 24.77 20.16
C THR A 191 -8.21 25.39 18.81
N ALA A 192 -7.42 26.47 18.79
CA ALA A 192 -6.93 27.06 17.55
C ALA A 192 -6.12 26.05 16.71
N PHE A 193 -5.19 25.31 17.34
CA PHE A 193 -4.44 24.25 16.67
C PHE A 193 -5.36 23.15 16.11
N HIS A 194 -6.35 22.69 16.89
CA HIS A 194 -7.32 21.69 16.43
C HIS A 194 -8.17 22.20 15.25
N ILE A 195 -8.62 23.46 15.27
CA ILE A 195 -9.35 24.08 14.15
C ILE A 195 -8.46 24.13 12.91
N ILE A 196 -7.20 24.56 13.06
CA ILE A 196 -6.24 24.59 11.94
C ILE A 196 -6.02 23.18 11.38
N CYS A 197 -5.76 22.19 12.22
CA CYS A 197 -5.61 20.80 11.78
C CYS A 197 -6.88 20.27 11.12
N PHE A 198 -8.07 20.59 11.64
CA PHE A 198 -9.33 20.18 11.04
C PHE A 198 -9.51 20.81 9.65
N ILE A 199 -9.29 22.13 9.54
CA ILE A 199 -9.32 22.85 8.26
C ILE A 199 -8.33 22.20 7.30
N LEU A 200 -7.07 22.00 7.69
CA LEU A 200 -6.05 21.38 6.83
C LEU A 200 -6.43 19.96 6.41
N ASN A 201 -6.96 19.13 7.31
CA ASN A 201 -7.38 17.76 6.99
C ASN A 201 -8.59 17.73 6.04
N VAL A 202 -9.41 18.76 6.01
CA VAL A 202 -10.54 18.87 5.07
C VAL A 202 -10.09 19.51 3.76
N THR A 203 -9.34 20.61 3.81
CA THR A 203 -8.96 21.38 2.62
C THR A 203 -7.85 20.72 1.81
N LEU A 204 -6.85 20.08 2.44
CA LEU A 204 -5.75 19.45 1.69
C LEU A 204 -6.25 18.34 0.75
N PRO A 205 -7.08 17.38 1.18
CA PRO A 205 -7.65 16.39 0.25
C PRO A 205 -8.51 17.02 -0.84
N LEU A 206 -9.30 18.06 -0.52
CA LEU A 206 -10.12 18.77 -1.51
C LEU A 206 -9.28 19.50 -2.56
N ILE A 207 -8.20 20.16 -2.16
CA ILE A 207 -7.25 20.81 -3.06
C ILE A 207 -6.56 19.77 -3.94
N ILE A 208 -6.13 18.65 -3.36
CA ILE A 208 -5.51 17.55 -4.12
C ILE A 208 -6.49 17.02 -5.16
N ILE A 209 -7.74 16.71 -4.80
CA ILE A 209 -8.77 16.22 -5.73
C ILE A 209 -9.02 17.23 -6.86
N TYR A 210 -9.17 18.50 -6.52
CA TYR A 210 -9.41 19.56 -7.49
C TYR A 210 -8.24 19.77 -8.44
N LYS A 211 -7.00 19.69 -7.93
CA LYS A 211 -5.79 19.87 -8.74
C LYS A 211 -5.36 18.62 -9.50
N SER A 212 -5.84 17.44 -9.10
CA SER A 212 -5.50 16.16 -9.74
C SER A 212 -6.52 15.72 -10.79
N ASP A 213 -7.47 16.57 -11.20
CA ASP A 213 -8.52 16.28 -12.19
C ASP A 213 -9.31 14.97 -11.92
N GLY A 214 -9.50 14.65 -10.63
CA GLY A 214 -10.12 13.42 -10.16
C GLY A 214 -9.09 12.35 -9.79
N LEU A 215 -9.12 11.91 -8.53
CA LEU A 215 -8.31 10.79 -8.07
C LEU A 215 -8.62 9.58 -8.96
N TRP A 216 -7.61 9.10 -9.70
CA TRP A 216 -7.68 7.84 -10.45
C TRP A 216 -8.49 7.84 -11.76
N LYS A 217 -8.61 8.96 -12.47
CA LYS A 217 -9.22 9.00 -13.80
C LYS A 217 -8.36 8.19 -14.80
N LYS A 218 -8.86 7.01 -15.21
CA LYS A 218 -8.17 6.11 -16.15
C LYS A 218 -8.42 6.46 -17.61
N GLU A 219 -9.59 7.01 -17.89
CA GLU A 219 -10.07 7.30 -19.24
C GLU A 219 -10.79 8.65 -19.23
N GLU A 220 -10.68 9.39 -20.33
CA GLU A 220 -11.36 10.65 -20.54
C GLU A 220 -11.99 10.68 -21.92
N VAL A 221 -13.25 11.12 -21.97
CA VAL A 221 -13.93 11.46 -23.21
C VAL A 221 -13.95 12.97 -23.34
N PHE A 222 -13.49 13.48 -24.47
CA PHE A 222 -13.54 14.89 -24.80
C PHE A 222 -13.93 15.07 -26.26
N THR A 223 -14.43 16.25 -26.57
CA THR A 223 -14.68 16.67 -27.95
C THR A 223 -13.75 17.83 -28.25
N GLU A 224 -13.09 17.78 -29.39
CA GLU A 224 -12.35 18.90 -29.93
C GLU A 224 -12.46 18.90 -31.45
N GLN A 225 -12.34 20.09 -32.05
CA GLN A 225 -12.19 20.22 -33.49
C GLN A 225 -10.69 20.12 -33.80
N PRO A 226 -10.28 19.09 -34.57
CA PRO A 226 -8.88 18.81 -34.86
C PRO A 226 -8.29 19.86 -35.81
N GLU A 227 -6.97 19.96 -35.82
CA GLU A 227 -6.24 20.74 -36.82
C GLU A 227 -5.88 19.82 -37.99
N ILE A 228 -6.43 20.13 -39.16
CA ILE A 228 -6.25 19.35 -40.39
C ILE A 228 -5.63 20.27 -41.43
N SER A 229 -4.56 19.81 -42.08
CA SER A 229 -3.97 20.52 -43.21
C SER A 229 -3.52 19.55 -44.28
N PHE A 230 -3.66 19.91 -45.54
CA PHE A 230 -3.15 19.10 -46.64
C PHE A 230 -1.62 18.98 -46.56
N ALA A 231 -1.12 17.74 -46.51
CA ALA A 231 0.32 17.46 -46.35
C ALA A 231 1.10 17.61 -47.67
N TYR A 232 0.42 17.98 -48.76
CA TYR A 232 0.97 18.05 -50.12
C TYR A 232 1.51 16.74 -50.67
N ASN A 233 1.16 15.61 -50.04
CA ASN A 233 1.42 14.27 -50.56
C ASN A 233 0.19 13.80 -51.33
N LEU A 234 0.36 13.61 -52.64
CA LEU A 234 -0.67 13.24 -53.59
C LEU A 234 -0.11 12.17 -54.53
N ILE A 235 -0.86 11.09 -54.70
CA ILE A 235 -0.64 10.09 -55.74
C ILE A 235 -1.91 10.02 -56.58
N LEU A 236 -1.77 10.19 -57.89
CA LEU A 236 -2.86 10.21 -58.86
C LEU A 236 -2.56 9.21 -59.96
N MET A 237 -3.57 8.44 -60.35
CA MET A 237 -3.52 7.48 -61.42
C MET A 237 -4.82 7.56 -62.22
N LEU A 238 -4.71 7.74 -63.53
CA LEU A 238 -5.82 7.70 -64.46
C LEU A 238 -5.73 6.41 -65.26
N ASP A 239 -6.80 5.63 -65.20
CA ASP A 239 -6.92 4.45 -66.04
C ASP A 239 -7.39 4.88 -67.42
N THR A 240 -6.67 4.47 -68.46
CA THR A 240 -6.99 4.77 -69.85
C THR A 240 -7.38 3.51 -70.62
N ASP A 241 -8.11 3.66 -71.71
CA ASP A 241 -8.43 2.56 -72.64
C ASP A 241 -7.32 2.27 -73.68
N ASP A 242 -6.20 3.00 -73.62
CA ASP A 242 -5.08 2.94 -74.56
C ASP A 242 -4.06 1.83 -74.18
N PRO A 243 -3.50 1.08 -75.15
CA PRO A 243 -2.41 0.12 -74.91
C PRO A 243 -1.13 0.68 -74.27
N ILE A 244 -0.91 2.00 -74.26
CA ILE A 244 0.21 2.65 -73.55
C ILE A 244 0.09 2.50 -72.02
N GLY A 245 -1.12 2.32 -71.50
CA GLY A 245 -1.40 2.07 -70.08
C GLY A 245 -1.83 3.31 -69.30
N ASN A 246 -1.80 3.19 -67.97
CA ASN A 246 -2.34 4.19 -67.05
C ASN A 246 -1.44 5.43 -66.97
N ILE A 247 -2.02 6.62 -66.80
CA ILE A 247 -1.27 7.87 -66.61
C ILE A 247 -1.10 8.10 -65.11
N VAL A 248 0.12 8.32 -64.64
CA VAL A 248 0.42 8.43 -63.21
C VAL A 248 1.10 9.76 -62.89
N TRP A 249 0.82 10.29 -61.71
CA TRP A 249 1.54 11.42 -61.14
C TRP A 249 1.64 11.30 -59.64
N THR A 250 2.77 11.69 -59.07
CA THR A 250 2.96 11.72 -57.62
C THR A 250 3.83 12.89 -57.20
N SER A 251 3.47 13.53 -56.08
CA SER A 251 4.31 14.55 -55.45
C SER A 251 5.45 13.96 -54.62
N LEU A 252 5.47 12.63 -54.44
CA LEU A 252 6.43 11.92 -53.60
C LEU A 252 7.70 11.57 -54.39
N PRO A 253 8.88 12.12 -54.02
CA PRO A 253 10.11 11.90 -54.78
C PRO A 253 10.49 10.43 -54.93
N GLN A 254 10.30 9.62 -53.89
CA GLN A 254 10.65 8.21 -53.86
C GLN A 254 9.86 7.38 -54.89
N LEU A 255 8.59 7.69 -55.10
CA LEU A 255 7.78 7.00 -56.11
C LEU A 255 8.10 7.47 -57.53
N ASN A 256 8.45 8.75 -57.70
CA ASN A 256 8.84 9.29 -59.01
C ASN A 256 10.07 8.57 -59.61
N LEU A 257 10.93 7.97 -58.77
CA LEU A 257 12.08 7.17 -59.22
C LEU A 257 11.72 5.74 -59.61
N ALA A 258 10.63 5.18 -59.08
CA ALA A 258 10.22 3.80 -59.28
C ALA A 258 9.24 3.61 -60.46
N ILE A 259 8.55 4.68 -60.87
CA ILE A 259 7.53 4.65 -61.94
C ILE A 259 8.21 4.84 -63.31
N ASP A 260 7.75 4.13 -64.36
CA ASP A 260 8.25 4.32 -65.73
C ASP A 260 8.02 5.78 -66.19
N PRO A 261 9.06 6.53 -66.58
CA PRO A 261 8.93 7.90 -67.05
C PRO A 261 7.93 8.10 -68.19
N LYS A 262 7.62 7.07 -68.98
CA LYS A 262 6.66 7.16 -70.11
C LYS A 262 5.22 7.38 -69.66
N ILE A 263 4.85 6.87 -68.48
CA ILE A 263 3.50 6.98 -67.94
C ILE A 263 3.34 8.16 -66.98
N ILE A 264 4.44 8.84 -66.63
CA ILE A 264 4.42 10.00 -65.74
C ILE A 264 3.93 11.25 -66.49
N ARG A 265 2.94 11.95 -65.94
CA ARG A 265 2.48 13.23 -66.50
C ARG A 265 2.10 14.22 -65.41
N ALA A 266 2.63 15.44 -65.50
CA ALA A 266 2.37 16.48 -64.51
C ALA A 266 1.02 17.18 -64.76
N PRO A 267 0.07 17.14 -63.81
CA PRO A 267 -1.13 17.95 -63.88
C PRO A 267 -0.87 19.39 -63.40
N ILE A 268 -1.79 20.29 -63.74
CA ILE A 268 -1.91 21.59 -63.07
C ILE A 268 -2.72 21.36 -61.79
N ILE A 269 -2.22 21.86 -60.67
CA ILE A 269 -2.79 21.64 -59.34
C ILE A 269 -3.07 22.98 -58.69
N GLU A 270 -4.31 23.17 -58.26
CA GLU A 270 -4.73 24.33 -57.47
C GLU A 270 -5.44 23.86 -56.20
N ASN A 271 -4.96 24.31 -55.04
CA ASN A 271 -5.58 23.97 -53.76
C ASN A 271 -5.85 25.22 -52.94
N TYR A 272 -6.92 25.19 -52.15
CA TYR A 272 -7.19 26.22 -51.16
C TYR A 272 -7.86 25.63 -49.93
N GLU A 273 -7.44 26.14 -48.78
CA GLU A 273 -7.97 25.82 -47.47
C GLU A 273 -8.59 27.08 -46.89
N MET A 274 -9.84 26.99 -46.43
CA MET A 274 -10.57 28.14 -45.90
C MET A 274 -11.02 27.86 -44.48
N ASP A 275 -10.83 28.87 -43.64
CA ASP A 275 -11.48 29.04 -42.35
C ASP A 275 -12.76 29.85 -42.59
N VAL A 276 -13.91 29.17 -42.58
CA VAL A 276 -15.19 29.76 -42.99
C VAL A 276 -15.79 30.60 -41.85
N ASN A 277 -15.54 30.19 -40.61
CA ASN A 277 -16.09 30.84 -39.41
C ASN A 277 -15.11 31.84 -38.75
N MET A 278 -13.87 31.93 -39.24
CA MET A 278 -12.77 32.78 -38.75
C MET A 278 -12.29 32.43 -37.32
N ASP A 279 -12.36 31.15 -36.93
CA ASP A 279 -11.91 30.67 -35.61
C ASP A 279 -10.42 30.30 -35.55
N GLY A 280 -9.70 30.47 -36.67
CA GLY A 280 -8.29 30.13 -36.84
C GLY A 280 -8.06 28.69 -37.31
N LYS A 281 -9.11 27.92 -37.61
CA LYS A 281 -9.01 26.54 -38.09
C LYS A 281 -9.62 26.39 -39.48
N LYS A 282 -9.03 25.50 -40.27
CA LYS A 282 -9.46 25.22 -41.64
C LYS A 282 -10.70 24.34 -41.62
N ASP A 283 -11.78 24.81 -42.24
CA ASP A 283 -13.08 24.11 -42.31
C ASP A 283 -13.29 23.42 -43.66
N LEU A 284 -12.81 24.04 -44.75
CA LEU A 284 -13.03 23.56 -46.10
C LEU A 284 -11.72 23.44 -46.86
N PHE A 285 -11.51 22.26 -47.45
CA PHE A 285 -10.45 22.00 -48.41
C PHE A 285 -11.07 21.81 -49.80
N LYS A 286 -10.52 22.48 -50.80
CA LYS A 286 -10.84 22.21 -52.20
C LYS A 286 -9.55 22.07 -53.01
N LEU A 287 -9.59 21.12 -53.92
CA LEU A 287 -8.49 20.77 -54.81
C LEU A 287 -9.03 20.65 -56.23
N TYR A 288 -8.36 21.31 -57.16
CA TYR A 288 -8.57 21.18 -58.59
C TYR A 288 -7.32 20.59 -59.22
N LEU A 289 -7.54 19.56 -60.05
CA LEU A 289 -6.50 18.86 -60.79
C LEU A 289 -6.89 18.88 -62.27
N LEU A 290 -5.99 19.36 -63.11
CA LEU A 290 -6.16 19.37 -64.57
C LEU A 290 -5.02 18.56 -65.18
N MET A 291 -5.33 17.35 -65.65
CA MET A 291 -4.36 16.49 -66.32
C MET A 291 -4.37 16.78 -67.83
N PRO A 292 -3.20 17.08 -68.46
CA PRO A 292 -3.11 17.16 -69.90
C PRO A 292 -3.21 15.75 -70.52
N LEU A 293 -4.11 15.59 -71.48
CA LEU A 293 -4.34 14.35 -72.22
C LEU A 293 -4.02 14.54 -73.70
N ASN A 294 -3.55 13.48 -74.36
CA ASN A 294 -3.42 13.42 -75.81
C ASN A 294 -4.78 13.10 -76.46
N GLU A 295 -4.94 13.39 -77.75
CA GLU A 295 -6.21 13.18 -78.48
C GLU A 295 -6.67 11.70 -78.53
N SER A 296 -5.75 10.75 -78.33
CA SER A 296 -6.05 9.31 -78.32
C SER A 296 -6.37 8.74 -76.94
N GLU A 297 -6.14 9.50 -75.86
CA GLU A 297 -6.23 9.00 -74.49
C GLU A 297 -7.65 9.22 -73.93
N ASN A 298 -8.42 8.15 -73.77
CA ASN A 298 -9.71 8.22 -73.08
C ASN A 298 -9.58 7.73 -71.64
N VAL A 299 -9.98 8.58 -70.70
CA VAL A 299 -9.93 8.26 -69.26
C VAL A 299 -11.19 7.51 -68.85
N VAL A 300 -11.03 6.29 -68.36
CA VAL A 300 -12.11 5.39 -67.91
C VAL A 300 -12.07 5.14 -66.40
N GLY A 301 -11.06 5.65 -65.69
CA GLY A 301 -10.97 5.53 -64.25
C GLY A 301 -10.03 6.55 -63.61
N VAL A 302 -10.24 6.78 -62.32
CA VAL A 302 -9.44 7.68 -61.48
C VAL A 302 -9.19 6.99 -60.15
N LYS A 303 -7.92 6.82 -59.81
CA LYS A 303 -7.45 6.45 -58.48
C LYS A 303 -6.61 7.58 -57.91
N ALA A 304 -6.89 8.00 -56.69
CA ALA A 304 -6.13 9.05 -56.03
C ALA A 304 -6.01 8.83 -54.53
N ILE A 305 -4.81 9.09 -54.00
CA ILE A 305 -4.50 9.15 -52.57
C ILE A 305 -4.11 10.58 -52.24
N PHE A 306 -4.78 11.15 -51.25
CA PHE A 306 -4.45 12.45 -50.68
C PHE A 306 -4.13 12.26 -49.20
N VAL A 307 -3.01 12.83 -48.76
CA VAL A 307 -2.61 12.76 -47.35
C VAL A 307 -2.79 14.12 -46.69
N PHE A 308 -3.37 14.12 -45.50
CA PHE A 308 -3.55 15.29 -44.66
C PHE A 308 -2.84 15.07 -43.33
N ASP A 309 -2.16 16.11 -42.84
CA ASP A 309 -1.68 16.15 -41.47
C ASP A 309 -2.87 16.33 -40.54
N TYR A 310 -3.02 15.42 -39.58
CA TYR A 310 -4.08 15.48 -38.59
C TYR A 310 -3.50 15.59 -37.19
N LYS A 311 -3.92 16.61 -36.43
CA LYS A 311 -3.42 16.88 -35.08
C LYS A 311 -4.55 17.12 -34.09
N ILE A 312 -4.46 16.45 -32.94
CA ILE A 312 -5.32 16.63 -31.78
C ILE A 312 -4.48 17.28 -30.67
N LYS A 313 -4.82 18.50 -30.27
CA LYS A 313 -3.98 19.32 -29.38
C LYS A 313 -4.00 18.82 -27.94
N LYS A 314 -5.15 18.34 -27.45
CA LYS A 314 -5.30 18.01 -26.01
C LYS A 314 -4.47 16.81 -25.55
N ILE A 315 -4.14 15.89 -26.46
CA ILE A 315 -3.35 14.67 -26.16
C ILE A 315 -2.06 14.58 -26.99
N ASP A 316 -1.63 15.68 -27.63
CA ASP A 316 -0.48 15.74 -28.55
C ASP A 316 -0.42 14.58 -29.56
N PHE A 317 -1.58 14.22 -30.11
CA PHE A 317 -1.69 13.13 -31.07
C PHE A 317 -1.57 13.67 -32.49
N LYS A 318 -0.76 12.99 -33.31
CA LYS A 318 -0.51 13.35 -34.71
C LYS A 318 -0.58 12.10 -35.58
N MET A 319 -1.23 12.18 -36.72
CA MET A 319 -1.27 11.11 -37.71
C MET A 319 -1.45 11.65 -39.13
N ASP A 320 -1.21 10.80 -40.10
CA ASP A 320 -1.48 11.02 -41.50
C ASP A 320 -2.87 10.48 -41.82
N ALA A 321 -3.76 11.41 -42.18
CA ALA A 321 -5.12 11.13 -42.60
C ALA A 321 -5.15 10.89 -44.10
N ILE A 322 -5.50 9.68 -44.51
CA ILE A 322 -5.60 9.32 -45.93
C ILE A 322 -7.03 9.46 -46.41
N VAL A 323 -7.16 10.16 -47.53
CA VAL A 323 -8.35 10.20 -48.36
C VAL A 323 -8.06 9.41 -49.63
N PHE A 324 -8.90 8.42 -49.89
CA PHE A 324 -8.81 7.59 -51.09
C PHE A 324 -10.01 7.81 -51.99
N VAL A 325 -9.72 7.90 -53.28
CA VAL A 325 -10.72 7.98 -54.35
C VAL A 325 -10.39 6.87 -55.32
N ASP A 326 -11.35 6.01 -55.58
CA ASP A 326 -11.28 5.01 -56.64
C ASP A 326 -12.64 4.98 -57.33
N GLN A 327 -12.64 5.40 -58.60
CA GLN A 327 -13.83 5.48 -59.42
C GLN A 327 -13.51 5.02 -60.83
N THR A 328 -14.37 4.16 -61.35
CA THR A 328 -14.30 3.68 -62.74
C THR A 328 -15.61 3.98 -63.44
N THR A 329 -15.53 4.24 -64.75
CA THR A 329 -16.66 4.55 -65.60
C THR A 329 -16.69 3.63 -66.81
N CYS A 330 -17.88 3.28 -67.28
CA CYS A 330 -18.03 2.42 -68.47
C CYS A 330 -17.65 3.14 -69.78
N SER A 331 -17.53 4.46 -69.75
CA SER A 331 -17.20 5.31 -70.89
C SER A 331 -16.20 6.40 -70.48
N SER A 332 -15.50 6.94 -71.47
CA SER A 332 -14.57 8.06 -71.30
C SER A 332 -15.23 9.24 -70.55
N ALA A 333 -14.53 9.79 -69.58
CA ALA A 333 -14.96 10.95 -68.82
C ALA A 333 -13.89 12.05 -68.84
N SER A 334 -14.30 13.30 -69.00
CA SER A 334 -13.41 14.47 -69.02
C SER A 334 -13.37 15.24 -67.70
N LYS A 335 -14.28 14.94 -66.77
CA LYS A 335 -14.38 15.61 -65.47
C LYS A 335 -14.93 14.66 -64.42
N PHE A 336 -14.27 14.64 -63.27
CA PHE A 336 -14.73 13.97 -62.06
C PHE A 336 -14.81 14.99 -60.92
N THR A 337 -15.81 14.86 -60.05
CA THR A 337 -15.97 15.73 -58.88
C THR A 337 -16.50 14.90 -57.72
N VAL A 338 -15.78 14.95 -56.60
CA VAL A 338 -16.12 14.27 -55.36
C VAL A 338 -16.07 15.26 -54.21
N GLY A 339 -16.96 15.09 -53.25
CA GLY A 339 -16.99 15.87 -52.02
C GLY A 339 -17.59 15.03 -50.89
N GLY A 340 -17.15 15.29 -49.66
CA GLY A 340 -17.55 14.53 -48.49
C GLY A 340 -17.19 15.26 -47.20
N LYS A 341 -17.42 14.61 -46.07
CA LYS A 341 -17.07 15.14 -44.74
C LYS A 341 -16.03 14.25 -44.13
N LEU A 342 -14.82 14.79 -43.94
CA LEU A 342 -13.75 14.07 -43.28
C LEU A 342 -14.12 13.81 -41.81
N LYS A 343 -14.41 12.57 -41.46
CA LYS A 343 -14.78 12.16 -40.09
C LYS A 343 -13.72 11.25 -39.49
N PHE A 344 -13.29 11.57 -38.28
CA PHE A 344 -12.40 10.72 -37.51
C PHE A 344 -13.17 9.58 -36.86
N HIS A 345 -12.79 8.33 -37.16
CA HIS A 345 -13.35 7.14 -36.53
C HIS A 345 -12.30 6.45 -35.64
N GLN A 346 -12.57 6.42 -34.34
CA GLN A 346 -11.73 5.82 -33.32
C GLN A 346 -12.33 4.48 -32.86
N SER A 347 -11.65 3.36 -33.11
CA SER A 347 -12.10 2.03 -32.66
C SER A 347 -11.48 1.57 -31.33
N LYS A 348 -10.41 2.23 -30.88
CA LYS A 348 -9.74 1.96 -29.59
C LYS A 348 -9.35 3.25 -28.89
N LEU A 349 -9.28 3.20 -27.56
CA LEU A 349 -8.81 4.31 -26.73
C LEU A 349 -7.39 4.72 -27.13
N LEU A 350 -7.19 6.03 -27.30
CA LEU A 350 -5.88 6.62 -27.55
C LEU A 350 -5.12 6.72 -26.23
N SER A 351 -3.87 6.29 -26.22
CA SER A 351 -3.02 6.34 -25.03
C SER A 351 -2.23 7.65 -25.00
N VAL A 352 -2.29 8.38 -23.89
CA VAL A 352 -1.56 9.64 -23.69
C VAL A 352 -0.03 9.46 -23.74
N LYS A 353 0.47 8.24 -23.53
CA LYS A 353 1.91 7.95 -23.56
C LYS A 353 2.43 7.52 -24.93
N GLN A 354 1.53 7.26 -25.89
CA GLN A 354 1.88 6.71 -27.19
C GLN A 354 1.45 7.69 -28.28
N ASN A 355 2.41 8.43 -28.82
CA ASN A 355 2.21 9.35 -29.95
C ASN A 355 2.10 8.63 -31.30
N TYR A 356 1.71 7.36 -31.33
CA TYR A 356 1.69 6.56 -32.56
C TYR A 356 0.35 6.73 -33.28
N GLY A 357 0.22 7.87 -33.96
CA GLY A 357 -0.65 7.91 -35.13
C GLY A 357 -0.01 7.15 -36.29
N PHE A 358 -0.83 6.75 -37.25
CA PHE A 358 -0.33 6.21 -38.50
C PHE A 358 0.50 7.28 -39.21
N THR A 359 1.71 6.94 -39.65
CA THR A 359 2.50 7.79 -40.55
C THR A 359 2.51 7.11 -41.91
N PHE A 360 2.15 7.86 -42.95
CA PHE A 360 2.23 7.42 -44.31
C PHE A 360 3.71 7.27 -44.69
N GLN A 361 4.11 6.04 -44.95
CA GLN A 361 5.47 5.68 -45.36
C GLN A 361 5.36 4.79 -46.58
N ILE A 362 6.27 5.00 -47.53
CA ILE A 362 6.40 4.17 -48.72
C ILE A 362 7.74 3.48 -48.62
N ASP A 363 7.72 2.16 -48.59
CA ASP A 363 8.94 1.36 -48.55
C ASP A 363 9.60 1.35 -49.94
N GLU A 364 10.90 1.62 -50.01
CA GLU A 364 11.64 1.80 -51.26
C GLU A 364 11.72 0.51 -52.11
N ALA A 365 11.35 -0.64 -51.54
CA ALA A 365 11.57 -1.97 -52.11
C ALA A 365 10.34 -2.66 -52.71
N VAL A 366 9.15 -2.03 -52.72
CA VAL A 366 7.89 -2.71 -53.07
C VAL A 366 7.27 -2.10 -54.34
N ASP A 367 6.81 -2.97 -55.26
CA ASP A 367 5.91 -2.60 -56.37
C ASP A 367 4.70 -1.84 -55.81
N PHE A 368 4.61 -0.56 -56.14
CA PHE A 368 3.53 0.30 -55.68
C PHE A 368 2.16 -0.27 -56.10
N SER A 369 1.33 -0.67 -55.13
CA SER A 369 -0.07 -1.08 -55.32
C SER A 369 -0.99 -0.26 -54.43
N PHE A 370 -1.96 0.43 -55.04
CA PHE A 370 -2.98 1.21 -54.33
C PHE A 370 -3.77 0.34 -53.34
N GLU A 371 -4.08 -0.90 -53.74
CA GLU A 371 -4.87 -1.85 -52.95
C GLU A 371 -4.14 -2.22 -51.65
N HIS A 372 -2.82 -2.46 -51.72
CA HIS A 372 -2.01 -2.78 -50.54
C HIS A 372 -1.99 -1.63 -49.52
N PHE A 373 -1.85 -0.38 -49.98
CA PHE A 373 -1.91 0.79 -49.10
C PHE A 373 -3.28 0.94 -48.44
N MET A 374 -4.34 0.68 -49.19
CA MET A 374 -5.70 0.77 -48.69
C MET A 374 -5.96 -0.27 -47.60
N GLU A 375 -5.56 -1.52 -47.81
CA GLU A 375 -5.69 -2.57 -46.78
C GLU A 375 -4.89 -2.22 -45.52
N ALA A 376 -3.65 -1.75 -45.68
CA ALA A 376 -2.80 -1.34 -44.56
C ALA A 376 -3.43 -0.20 -43.74
N TYR A 377 -3.99 0.82 -44.40
CA TYR A 377 -4.66 1.94 -43.73
C TYR A 377 -5.99 1.53 -43.08
N LEU A 378 -6.82 0.74 -43.77
CA LEU A 378 -8.11 0.28 -43.24
C LEU A 378 -7.98 -0.65 -42.03
N SER A 379 -6.84 -1.32 -41.88
CA SER A 379 -6.53 -2.15 -40.71
C SER A 379 -6.21 -1.35 -39.44
N GLN A 380 -6.02 -0.02 -39.53
CA GLN A 380 -5.66 0.82 -38.40
C GLN A 380 -6.82 1.03 -37.42
N ASN A 381 -6.48 1.22 -36.14
CA ASN A 381 -7.48 1.47 -35.09
C ASN A 381 -8.08 2.90 -35.15
N CYS A 382 -7.46 3.79 -35.91
CA CYS A 382 -7.84 5.18 -36.07
C CYS A 382 -7.74 5.50 -37.57
N LYS A 383 -8.85 5.89 -38.17
CA LYS A 383 -8.95 6.11 -39.62
C LYS A 383 -9.94 7.22 -39.94
N PHE A 384 -9.84 7.72 -41.16
CA PHE A 384 -10.82 8.63 -41.74
C PHE A 384 -11.69 7.96 -42.77
N GLU A 385 -12.93 8.41 -42.80
CA GLU A 385 -13.91 8.09 -43.83
C GLU A 385 -14.48 9.41 -44.36
N LEU A 386 -14.77 9.43 -45.66
CA LEU A 386 -15.24 10.59 -46.42
C LEU A 386 -16.75 10.63 -46.57
#